data_AF-A0A0S3PP45-F1
#
_entry.id   AF-A0A0S3PP45-F1
#
_cell.length_a   1.000
_cell.length_b   1.000
_cell.length_c   1.000
_cell.angle_alpha   90.00
_cell.angle_beta   90.00
_cell.angle_gamma   90.00
#
_symmetry.space_group_name_H-M   'P 1'
#
loop_
_entity.id
_entity.type
_entity.pdbx_description
1 polymer ?
#
loop_
_entity_poly.entity_id
_entity_poly.type
_entity_poly.pdbx_seq_one_letter_code
_entity_poly.pdbx_strand_id
1 'polypeptide(L)'
;MGKHTSFSLGDHFATFIDEQIAQGRYSNASDVVRAGLRLLEEQEAKLASLRSALIEGENSGASTPFDFDEFIAGQRKGETRRK
;
A
#
# COMPACT_ATOMS: atom_id res chain seq x y z
N MET A 1 -25.61 0.42 3.44
CA MET A 1 -26.13 1.79 3.69
C MET A 1 -24.99 2.67 4.15
N GLY A 2 -24.82 3.86 3.56
CA GLY A 2 -23.80 4.82 3.99
C GLY A 2 -24.15 5.38 5.37
N LYS A 3 -23.19 5.43 6.28
CA LYS A 3 -23.34 6.13 7.57
C LYS A 3 -22.92 7.58 7.36
N HIS A 4 -23.77 8.53 7.73
CA HIS A 4 -23.40 9.95 7.80
C HIS A 4 -22.79 10.22 9.18
N THR A 5 -21.58 10.78 9.20
CA THR A 5 -20.84 11.03 10.43
C THR A 5 -20.42 12.49 10.46
N SER A 6 -20.76 13.18 11.55
CA SER A 6 -20.29 14.54 11.83
C SER A 6 -19.12 14.48 12.79
N PHE A 7 -18.08 15.26 12.50
CA PHE A 7 -16.88 15.36 13.33
C PHE A 7 -16.31 16.78 13.22
N SER A 8 -15.55 17.19 14.25
CA SER A 8 -14.86 18.47 14.25
C SER A 8 -13.45 18.31 13.67
N LEU A 9 -13.05 19.26 12.84
CA LEU A 9 -11.69 19.36 12.32
C LEU A 9 -10.98 20.52 13.01
N GLY A 10 -9.69 20.35 13.29
CA GLY A 10 -8.84 21.48 13.69
C GLY A 10 -8.57 22.41 12.52
N ASP A 11 -8.21 23.66 12.83
CA ASP A 11 -8.02 24.75 11.86
C ASP A 11 -7.07 24.40 10.71
N HIS A 12 -6.01 23.64 11.00
CA HIS A 12 -5.07 23.15 10.00
C HIS A 12 -5.74 22.32 8.91
N PHE A 13 -6.59 21.36 9.29
CA PHE A 13 -7.27 20.50 8.32
C PHE A 13 -8.43 21.18 7.62
N ALA A 14 -9.10 22.13 8.29
CA ALA A 14 -10.09 22.97 7.65
C ALA A 14 -9.45 23.78 6.50
N THR A 15 -8.34 24.46 6.79
CA THR A 15 -7.58 25.24 5.80
C THR A 15 -7.12 24.37 4.64
N PHE A 16 -6.54 23.20 4.94
CA PHE A 16 -6.12 22.26 3.90
C PHE A 16 -7.28 21.85 2.97
N ILE A 17 -8.43 21.49 3.54
CA ILE A 17 -9.62 21.10 2.77
C ILE A 17 -10.10 22.25 1.88
N ASP A 18 -10.16 23.46 2.42
CA ASP A 18 -10.58 24.64 1.68
C ASP A 18 -9.64 24.93 0.49
N GLU A 19 -8.33 24.80 0.68
CA GLU A 19 -7.34 24.91 -0.40
C GLU A 19 -7.52 23.82 -1.47
N GLN A 20 -7.80 22.57 -1.07
CA GLN A 20 -8.04 21.47 -2.01
C GLN A 20 -9.25 21.75 -2.91
N ILE A 21 -10.31 22.32 -2.33
CA ILE A 21 -11.54 22.66 -3.04
C ILE A 21 -11.32 23.91 -3.92
N ALA A 22 -10.66 24.94 -3.40
CA ALA A 22 -10.36 26.17 -4.14
C ALA A 22 -9.50 25.91 -5.38
N GLN A 23 -8.61 24.92 -5.32
CA GLN A 23 -7.81 24.45 -6.45
C GLN A 23 -8.60 23.62 -7.47
N GLY A 24 -9.88 23.35 -7.22
CA GLY A 24 -10.74 22.54 -8.09
C GLY A 24 -10.43 21.04 -8.07
N ARG A 25 -9.61 20.56 -7.13
CA ARG A 25 -9.26 19.13 -7.04
C ARG A 25 -10.41 18.27 -6.51
N TYR A 26 -11.29 18.87 -5.69
CA TYR A 26 -12.45 18.19 -5.10
C TYR A 26 -13.65 19.13 -5.03
N SER A 27 -14.85 18.56 -5.11
CA SER A 27 -16.10 19.34 -5.15
C SER A 27 -16.62 19.73 -3.76
N ASN A 28 -16.22 19.03 -2.70
CA ASN A 28 -16.64 19.30 -1.32
C ASN A 28 -15.70 18.63 -0.30
N ALA A 29 -15.84 19.00 0.97
CA ALA A 29 -15.04 18.47 2.07
C ALA A 29 -15.16 16.95 2.25
N SER A 30 -16.36 16.38 2.03
CA SER A 30 -16.55 14.93 2.15
C SER A 30 -15.79 14.15 1.09
N ASP A 31 -15.58 14.70 -0.10
CA ASP A 31 -14.78 14.09 -1.15
C ASP A 31 -13.29 14.09 -0.78
N VAL A 32 -12.78 15.18 -0.21
CA VAL A 32 -11.40 15.27 0.30
C VAL A 32 -11.17 14.24 1.40
N VAL A 33 -12.09 14.16 2.37
CA VAL A 33 -12.00 13.21 3.49
C VAL A 33 -12.06 11.76 2.98
N ARG A 34 -12.96 11.46 2.04
CA ARG A 34 -13.03 10.12 1.43
C ARG A 34 -11.74 9.76 0.68
N ALA A 35 -11.12 10.71 -0.02
CA ALA A 35 -9.84 10.48 -0.67
C ALA A 35 -8.72 10.20 0.35
N GLY A 36 -8.67 10.97 1.45
CA GLY A 36 -7.73 10.72 2.55
C GLY A 36 -7.91 9.34 3.20
N LEU A 37 -9.16 8.92 3.45
CA LEU A 37 -9.45 7.60 4.02
C LEU A 37 -9.06 6.45 3.08
N ARG A 38 -9.28 6.60 1.76
CA ARG A 38 -8.82 5.60 0.77
C ARG A 38 -7.31 5.47 0.77
N LEU A 39 -6.58 6.58 0.82
CA LEU A 39 -5.12 6.55 0.88
C LEU A 39 -4.62 5.84 2.14
N LEU A 40 -5.27 6.10 3.29
CA LEU A 40 -4.96 5.43 4.54
C LEU A 40 -5.25 3.91 4.46
N GLU A 41 -6.39 3.53 3.91
CA GLU A 41 -6.76 2.12 3.70
C GLU A 41 -5.74 1.39 2.82
N GLU A 42 -5.33 2.00 1.71
CA GLU A 42 -4.31 1.43 0.83
C GLU A 42 -2.95 1.27 1.53
N GLN A 43 -2.57 2.25 2.35
CA GLN A 43 -1.31 2.19 3.11
C GLN A 43 -1.34 1.06 4.14
N GLU A 44 -2.42 0.95 4.91
CA GLU A 44 -2.60 -0.12 5.90
C GLU A 44 -2.63 -1.51 5.24
N ALA A 45 -3.30 -1.64 4.10
CA ALA A 45 -3.32 -2.89 3.35
C ALA A 45 -1.92 -3.31 2.86
N LYS A 46 -1.14 -2.37 2.32
CA LYS A 46 0.25 -2.62 1.90
C LYS A 46 1.12 -3.02 3.09
N LEU A 47 0.97 -2.34 4.23
CA LEU A 47 1.72 -2.62 5.45
C LEU A 47 1.39 -4.00 6.02
N ALA A 48 0.10 -4.38 6.02
CA ALA A 48 -0.35 -5.71 6.45
C ALA A 48 0.21 -6.80 5.52
N SER A 49 0.17 -6.58 4.20
CA SER A 49 0.73 -7.51 3.22
C SER A 49 2.24 -7.69 3.40
N LEU A 50 2.99 -6.60 3.60
CA LEU A 50 4.43 -6.66 3.86
C LEU A 50 4.75 -7.46 5.13
N ARG A 51 4.03 -7.20 6.22
CA ARG A 51 4.20 -7.95 7.48
C ARG A 51 3.93 -9.44 7.28
N SER A 52 2.87 -9.77 6.55
CA SER A 52 2.54 -11.17 6.23
C SER A 52 3.67 -11.84 5.43
N ALA A 53 4.23 -11.17 4.42
CA ALA A 53 5.32 -11.71 3.62
C ALA A 53 6.61 -11.90 4.43
N LEU A 54 6.90 -11.01 5.38
CA LEU A 54 8.03 -11.17 6.29
C LEU A 54 7.84 -12.38 7.21
N ILE A 55 6.65 -12.53 7.81
CA ILE A 55 6.31 -13.69 8.66
C ILE A 55 6.39 -15.00 7.86
N GLU A 56 5.92 -15.01 6.62
CA GLU A 56 6.06 -16.17 5.73
C GLU A 56 7.54 -16.50 5.49
N GLY A 57 8.37 -15.51 5.20
CA GLY A 57 9.81 -15.66 5.04
C GLY A 57 10.50 -16.20 6.29
N GLU A 58 10.19 -15.66 7.47
CA GLU A 58 10.73 -16.12 8.76
C GLU A 58 10.34 -17.56 9.06
N ASN A 59 9.11 -17.96 8.69
CA ASN A 59 8.62 -19.33 8.87
C ASN A 59 9.06 -20.28 7.75
N SER A 60 9.70 -19.79 6.68
CA SER A 60 10.12 -20.62 5.54
C SER A 60 11.34 -21.50 5.82
N GLY A 61 11.96 -21.34 6.99
CA GLY A 61 13.12 -22.10 7.44
C GLY A 61 14.36 -21.21 7.60
N ALA A 62 15.47 -21.85 7.99
CA ALA A 62 16.72 -21.13 8.18
C ALA A 62 17.28 -20.65 6.83
N SER A 63 17.76 -19.40 6.80
CA SER A 63 18.49 -18.88 5.66
C SER A 63 19.77 -19.67 5.43
N THR A 64 20.07 -19.97 4.16
CA THR A 64 21.28 -20.65 3.72
C THR A 64 22.12 -19.71 2.83
N PRO A 65 23.44 -19.94 2.70
CA PRO A 65 24.26 -19.21 1.74
C PRO A 65 23.67 -19.29 0.32
N PHE A 66 23.66 -18.16 -0.39
CA PHE A 66 23.06 -18.06 -1.72
C PHE A 66 24.10 -17.66 -2.77
N ASP A 67 24.27 -18.51 -3.80
CA ASP A 67 25.13 -18.27 -4.96
C ASP A 67 24.28 -17.78 -6.15
N PHE A 68 24.51 -16.53 -6.56
CA PHE A 68 23.78 -15.92 -7.68
C PHE A 68 24.14 -16.54 -9.03
N ASP A 69 25.40 -16.91 -9.25
CA ASP A 69 25.85 -17.47 -10.53
C ASP A 69 25.27 -18.87 -10.74
N GLU A 70 25.27 -19.70 -9.71
CA GLU A 70 24.64 -21.02 -9.73
C GLU A 70 23.12 -20.90 -9.96
N PHE A 71 22.45 -19.98 -9.26
CA PHE A 71 21.01 -19.76 -9.40
C PHE A 71 20.63 -19.35 -10.83
N ILE A 72 21.31 -18.36 -11.41
CA ILE A 72 21.02 -17.89 -12.77
C ILE A 72 21.33 -18.96 -13.82
N ALA A 73 22.42 -19.71 -13.67
CA ALA A 73 22.73 -20.84 -14.54
C ALA A 73 21.64 -21.93 -14.47
N GLY A 74 21.09 -22.17 -13.27
CA GLY A 74 19.97 -23.09 -13.05
C GLY A 74 18.68 -22.66 -13.75
N GLN A 75 18.28 -21.38 -13.60
CA GLN A 75 17.06 -20.83 -14.23
C GLN A 75 17.09 -20.95 -15.76
N ARG A 76 18.22 -20.58 -16.40
CA ARG A 76 18.38 -20.65 -17.88
C ARG A 76 18.32 -22.09 -18.42
N LYS A 77 18.84 -23.07 -17.66
CA LYS A 77 18.74 -24.50 -18.01
C LYS A 77 17.31 -25.03 -17.86
N GLY A 78 16.55 -24.56 -16.88
CA GLY A 78 15.14 -24.92 -16.67
C GLY A 78 14.21 -24.39 -17.76
N GLU A 79 14.48 -23.19 -18.27
CA GLU A 79 13.71 -22.55 -19.34
C GLU A 79 13.87 -23.26 -20.70
N THR A 80 15.05 -23.85 -20.94
CA THR A 80 15.33 -24.63 -22.16
C THR A 80 14.65 -26.02 -22.15
N ARG A 81 14.29 -26.56 -20.97
CA ARG A 81 13.57 -27.85 -20.83
C ARG A 81 12.04 -27.74 -20.91
N ARG A 82 11.50 -26.51 -20.87
CA ARG A 82 10.04 -26.24 -20.94
C ARG A 82 9.55 -25.87 -22.36
N LYS A 83 10.45 -25.83 -23.34
CA LYS A 83 10.12 -25.76 -24.77
C LYS A 83 10.29 -27.13 -25.42
#